data_AF-A0A6G1GY82-F1
#
_entry.id   AF-A0A6G1GY82-F1
#
_cell.length_a   1.000
_cell.length_b   1.000
_cell.length_c   1.000
_cell.angle_alpha   90.00
_cell.angle_beta   90.00
_cell.angle_gamma   90.00
#
_symmetry.space_group_name_H-M   'P 1'
#
loop_
_entity.id
_entity.type
_entity.pdbx_description
1 polymer ?
#
loop_
_entity_poly.entity_id
_entity_poly.type
_entity_poly.pdbx_seq_one_letter_code
_entity_poly.pdbx_strand_id
1 'polypeptide(L)'
;MDPSVKLANTITQPKFAYSTMVPAVPEHDVPWNESYLDPKNRVKDLGTPEKPSWQVHGVDPDGARFFVIRDFAIFKGSRQIQIHIPDLADHPYAVRIGLQSAQSVVAQGEAVCKLDFTRILVQGLHRWSANIPGFEQMYLDLPFGSCIVIEELHVDIYTWRIQVVPQYDTERSWVSIERQCQLWHFDEEKWPKCLDVDQICRHRQSHEAISLVSVVDEPLSTLFIFKSVLHEPNYLYHELKLLLTMGSHENIMIPPPYVVKKR
;
A
#
# COMPACT_ATOMS: atom_id res chain seq x y z
N MET A 1 -24.57 5.88 -16.09
CA MET A 1 -23.33 5.26 -16.61
C MET A 1 -22.35 5.26 -15.46
N ASP A 2 -22.00 4.08 -14.94
CA ASP A 2 -21.24 3.91 -13.69
C ASP A 2 -19.79 4.41 -13.80
N PRO A 3 -19.37 5.42 -13.02
CA PRO A 3 -17.96 5.80 -12.86
C PRO A 3 -17.18 4.79 -11.98
N SER A 4 -17.88 3.93 -11.24
CA SER A 4 -17.37 3.01 -10.20
C SER A 4 -16.37 1.95 -10.68
N VAL A 5 -16.36 1.60 -11.97
CA VAL A 5 -15.61 0.45 -12.48
C VAL A 5 -14.18 0.80 -12.93
N LYS A 6 -13.89 2.08 -13.21
CA LYS A 6 -12.64 2.46 -13.87
C LYS A 6 -11.40 2.32 -13.00
N LEU A 7 -11.40 2.82 -11.75
CA LEU A 7 -10.21 2.76 -10.91
C LEU A 7 -9.96 1.32 -10.42
N ALA A 8 -10.99 0.62 -9.97
CA ALA A 8 -10.88 -0.78 -9.54
C ALA A 8 -10.39 -1.73 -10.66
N ASN A 9 -10.89 -1.55 -11.89
CA ASN A 9 -10.40 -2.32 -13.04
C ASN A 9 -9.00 -1.90 -13.52
N THR A 10 -8.61 -0.66 -13.25
CA THR A 10 -7.27 -0.16 -13.58
C THR A 10 -6.22 -0.74 -12.63
N ILE A 11 -6.55 -0.92 -11.36
CA ILE A 11 -5.64 -1.47 -10.34
C ILE A 11 -5.29 -2.95 -10.63
N THR A 12 -6.13 -3.66 -11.36
CA THR A 12 -5.92 -5.06 -11.75
C THR A 12 -5.13 -5.24 -13.06
N GLN A 13 -4.70 -4.17 -13.73
CA GLN A 13 -3.93 -4.25 -14.99
C GLN A 13 -2.68 -3.34 -14.97
N PRO A 14 -1.52 -3.81 -15.48
CA PRO A 14 -0.33 -2.97 -15.59
C PRO A 14 -0.55 -1.85 -16.63
N LYS A 15 -0.43 -0.59 -16.21
CA LYS A 15 -0.49 0.58 -17.11
C LYS A 15 0.88 0.83 -17.74
N PHE A 16 1.02 0.59 -19.05
CA PHE A 16 2.02 1.28 -19.87
C PHE A 16 1.46 2.66 -20.25
N ALA A 17 1.93 3.74 -19.60
CA ALA A 17 1.36 5.07 -19.77
C ALA A 17 2.11 5.89 -20.84
N TYR A 18 1.58 5.91 -22.05
CA TYR A 18 1.61 7.10 -22.90
C TYR A 18 0.16 7.53 -23.16
N SER A 19 -0.40 8.32 -22.25
CA SER A 19 -1.63 9.06 -22.52
C SER A 19 -1.25 10.50 -22.82
N THR A 20 -1.74 11.02 -23.95
CA THR A 20 -1.63 12.44 -24.28
C THR A 20 -2.26 13.24 -23.15
N MET A 21 -1.45 14.07 -22.47
CA MET A 21 -1.95 15.00 -21.47
C MET A 21 -2.92 15.97 -22.15
N VAL A 22 -4.22 15.79 -21.92
CA VAL A 22 -5.19 16.86 -22.15
C VAL A 22 -4.95 17.85 -21.02
N PRO A 23 -4.55 19.11 -21.29
CA PRO A 23 -4.40 20.09 -20.23
C PRO A 23 -5.74 20.23 -19.51
N ALA A 24 -5.72 20.03 -18.19
CA ALA A 24 -6.89 20.27 -17.36
C ALA A 24 -7.39 21.68 -17.63
N VAL A 25 -8.67 21.81 -17.97
CA VAL A 25 -9.33 23.12 -18.10
C VAL A 25 -9.10 23.85 -16.77
N PRO A 26 -8.50 25.06 -16.77
CA PRO A 26 -8.36 25.77 -15.53
C PRO A 26 -9.76 26.20 -15.07
N GLU A 27 -10.21 25.66 -13.94
CA GLU A 27 -11.42 26.12 -13.24
C GLU A 27 -11.17 27.53 -12.69
N HIS A 28 -11.16 28.53 -13.57
CA HIS A 28 -10.97 29.94 -13.22
C HIS A 28 -12.27 30.66 -12.80
N ASP A 29 -13.42 29.98 -12.85
CA ASP A 29 -14.73 30.55 -12.53
C ASP A 29 -15.42 29.90 -11.32
N VAL A 30 -14.67 29.51 -10.29
CA VAL A 30 -15.30 29.15 -9.01
C VAL A 30 -15.63 30.44 -8.25
N PRO A 31 -16.91 30.70 -7.92
CA PRO A 31 -17.31 31.85 -7.12
C PRO A 31 -16.46 31.97 -5.84
N TRP A 32 -16.08 33.18 -5.43
CA TRP A 32 -15.20 33.39 -4.27
C TRP A 32 -15.71 32.66 -3.02
N ASN A 33 -17.03 32.61 -2.83
CA ASN A 33 -17.66 31.91 -1.72
C ASN A 33 -17.51 30.39 -1.71
N GLU A 34 -17.14 29.78 -2.84
CA GLU A 34 -16.88 28.35 -3.03
C GLU A 34 -15.38 28.08 -3.24
N SER A 35 -14.58 29.13 -3.43
CA SER A 35 -13.14 29.02 -3.58
C SER A 35 -12.47 28.49 -2.32
N TYR A 36 -11.54 27.55 -2.47
CA TYR A 36 -10.68 27.09 -1.37
C TYR A 36 -9.75 28.19 -0.83
N LEU A 37 -9.52 29.26 -1.60
CA LEU A 37 -8.71 30.40 -1.14
C LEU A 37 -9.46 31.25 -0.11
N ASP A 38 -10.79 31.19 -0.09
CA ASP A 38 -11.62 31.82 0.94
C ASP A 38 -11.30 31.15 2.30
N PRO A 39 -10.84 31.91 3.31
CA PRO A 39 -10.52 31.37 4.63
C PRO A 39 -11.63 30.55 5.27
N LYS A 40 -12.91 30.77 4.90
CA LYS A 40 -14.04 30.00 5.43
C LYS A 40 -14.10 28.56 4.88
N ASN A 41 -13.53 28.33 3.69
CA ASN A 41 -13.54 27.08 2.94
C ASN A 41 -12.21 26.32 3.02
N ARG A 42 -11.15 26.94 3.55
CA ARG A 42 -9.89 26.25 3.85
C ARG A 42 -10.15 25.10 4.81
N VAL A 43 -9.38 24.02 4.70
CA VAL A 43 -9.43 22.94 5.69
C VAL A 43 -9.09 23.53 7.06
N LYS A 44 -10.10 23.65 7.92
CA LYS A 44 -9.96 24.26 9.25
C LYS A 44 -9.20 23.35 10.21
N ASP A 45 -9.15 22.05 9.91
CA ASP A 45 -8.60 21.04 10.80
C ASP A 45 -7.67 20.06 10.07
N LEU A 46 -6.40 20.47 9.92
CA LEU A 46 -5.29 19.57 9.56
C LEU A 46 -4.69 18.90 10.80
N GLY A 47 -5.37 18.97 11.95
CA GLY A 47 -4.95 18.32 13.18
C GLY A 47 -4.94 16.82 12.98
N THR A 48 -3.79 16.19 13.17
CA THR A 48 -3.75 14.73 13.28
C THR A 48 -4.61 14.34 14.49
N PRO A 49 -5.52 13.35 14.39
CA PRO A 49 -6.23 12.84 15.55
C PRO A 49 -5.22 12.52 16.66
N GLU A 50 -5.54 12.76 17.93
CA GLU A 50 -4.60 12.51 19.06
C GLU A 50 -4.05 11.07 19.05
N LYS A 51 -4.82 10.12 18.49
CA LYS A 51 -4.39 8.76 18.17
C LYS A 51 -4.82 8.39 16.75
N PRO A 52 -3.97 8.61 15.73
CA PRO A 52 -4.33 8.27 14.37
C PRO A 52 -4.30 6.75 14.21
N SER A 53 -5.48 6.14 14.12
CA SER A 53 -5.63 4.69 13.91
C SER A 53 -5.03 4.14 12.59
N TRP A 54 -4.58 5.02 11.70
CA TRP A 54 -3.87 4.68 10.46
C TRP A 54 -2.50 5.36 10.47
N GLN A 55 -1.48 4.62 10.04
CA GLN A 55 -0.12 5.09 9.88
C GLN A 55 0.29 4.97 8.43
N VAL A 56 0.79 6.07 7.85
CA VAL A 56 1.33 6.10 6.49
C VAL A 56 2.84 5.95 6.60
N HIS A 57 3.42 4.97 5.90
CA HIS A 57 4.85 4.66 5.97
C HIS A 57 5.62 5.06 4.71
N GLY A 58 4.91 5.25 3.61
CA GLY A 58 5.46 5.66 2.33
C GLY A 58 4.39 5.80 1.27
N VAL A 59 4.85 6.21 0.10
CA VAL A 59 4.07 6.34 -1.13
C VAL A 59 4.92 5.81 -2.26
N ASP A 60 4.28 5.20 -3.23
CA ASP A 60 4.91 4.75 -4.45
C ASP A 60 5.32 5.95 -5.34
N PRO A 61 6.31 5.81 -6.25
CA PRO A 61 6.79 6.92 -7.07
C PRO A 61 5.72 7.60 -7.94
N ASP A 62 4.60 6.93 -8.22
CA ASP A 62 3.47 7.52 -8.94
C ASP A 62 2.65 8.52 -8.11
N GLY A 63 2.84 8.54 -6.79
CA GLY A 63 2.09 9.37 -5.85
C GLY A 63 0.64 8.92 -5.63
N ALA A 64 0.22 7.80 -6.23
CA ALA A 64 -1.15 7.28 -6.20
C ALA A 64 -1.31 6.09 -5.24
N ARG A 65 -0.23 5.38 -4.91
CA ARG A 65 -0.28 4.21 -4.02
C ARG A 65 0.39 4.51 -2.68
N PHE A 66 -0.37 4.50 -1.59
CA PHE A 66 0.15 4.75 -0.25
C PHE A 66 0.27 3.46 0.56
N PHE A 67 1.41 3.30 1.22
CA PHE A 67 1.66 2.18 2.13
C PHE A 67 1.20 2.55 3.53
N VAL A 68 0.07 1.98 3.95
CA VAL A 68 -0.53 2.28 5.25
C VAL A 68 -0.71 1.03 6.10
N ILE A 69 -0.73 1.23 7.41
CA ILE A 69 -1.00 0.18 8.39
C ILE A 69 -2.04 0.68 9.38
N ARG A 70 -2.99 -0.19 9.72
CA ARG A 70 -3.92 0.01 10.83
C ARG A 70 -3.25 -0.31 12.15
N ASP A 71 -3.47 0.51 13.17
CA ASP A 71 -2.88 0.30 14.50
C ASP A 71 -3.15 -1.10 15.06
N PHE A 72 -4.39 -1.61 14.93
CA PHE A 72 -4.74 -2.96 15.38
C PHE A 72 -4.07 -4.07 14.54
N ALA A 73 -3.65 -3.77 13.31
CA ALA A 73 -3.00 -4.72 12.42
C ALA A 73 -1.47 -4.73 12.60
N ILE A 74 -0.93 -3.78 13.37
CA ILE A 74 0.46 -3.86 13.82
C ILE A 74 0.56 -5.09 14.71
N PHE A 75 1.59 -5.91 14.48
CA PHE A 75 1.78 -7.19 15.18
C PHE A 75 0.71 -8.27 14.91
N LYS A 76 -0.11 -8.09 13.87
CA LYS A 76 -0.93 -9.16 13.32
C LYS A 76 -0.37 -9.60 11.97
N GLY A 77 -0.77 -10.79 11.53
CA GLY A 77 -0.38 -11.38 10.25
C GLY A 77 -0.39 -10.38 9.11
N SER A 78 0.64 -10.41 8.27
CA SER A 78 0.79 -9.42 7.20
C SER A 78 -0.25 -9.65 6.10
N ARG A 79 -0.97 -8.59 5.72
CA ARG A 79 -1.90 -8.60 4.55
C ARG A 79 -1.44 -7.72 3.41
N GLN A 80 -0.39 -6.92 3.60
CA GLN A 80 0.12 -5.96 2.62
C GLN A 80 -0.97 -5.10 1.96
N ILE A 81 -1.91 -4.58 2.77
CA ILE A 81 -2.98 -3.73 2.26
C ILE A 81 -2.44 -2.34 1.88
N GLN A 82 -2.79 -1.86 0.69
CA GLN A 82 -2.38 -0.56 0.14
C GLN A 82 -3.59 0.36 -0.06
N ILE A 83 -3.37 1.68 0.01
CA ILE A 83 -4.39 2.65 -0.40
C ILE A 83 -4.09 3.11 -1.82
N HIS A 84 -5.09 3.06 -2.68
CA HIS A 84 -5.05 3.65 -4.01
C HIS A 84 -5.91 4.90 -4.04
N ILE A 85 -5.33 5.99 -4.55
CA ILE A 85 -6.04 7.22 -4.86
C ILE A 85 -6.01 7.44 -6.38
N PRO A 86 -6.79 8.39 -6.92
CA PRO A 86 -6.73 8.73 -8.34
C PRO A 86 -5.35 9.22 -8.75
N ASP A 87 -5.02 9.14 -10.04
CA ASP A 87 -3.74 9.67 -10.55
C ASP A 87 -3.70 11.19 -10.34
N LEU A 88 -2.50 11.77 -10.19
CA LEU A 88 -2.33 13.21 -9.92
C LEU A 88 -3.04 14.11 -10.96
N ALA A 89 -3.17 13.65 -12.20
CA ALA A 89 -3.90 14.33 -13.27
C ALA A 89 -5.39 14.54 -12.94
N ASP A 90 -5.99 13.60 -12.21
CA ASP A 90 -7.40 13.56 -11.85
C ASP A 90 -7.70 14.24 -10.51
N HIS A 91 -6.66 14.67 -9.78
CA HIS A 91 -6.86 15.40 -8.52
C HIS A 91 -7.54 16.75 -8.79
N PRO A 92 -8.62 17.09 -8.05
CA PRO A 92 -9.25 18.40 -8.17
C PRO A 92 -8.28 19.54 -7.83
N TYR A 93 -8.50 20.71 -8.43
CA TYR A 93 -7.63 21.88 -8.21
C TYR A 93 -7.45 22.21 -6.73
N ALA A 94 -8.54 22.15 -5.95
CA ALA A 94 -8.51 22.42 -4.51
C ALA A 94 -7.64 21.41 -3.73
N VAL A 95 -7.59 20.15 -4.14
CA VAL A 95 -6.71 19.14 -3.55
C VAL A 95 -5.26 19.36 -3.99
N ARG A 96 -5.03 19.63 -5.29
CA ARG A 96 -3.67 19.86 -5.83
C ARG A 96 -3.00 21.08 -5.25
N ILE A 97 -3.68 22.22 -5.23
CA ILE A 97 -3.13 23.49 -4.80
C ILE A 97 -3.31 23.68 -3.29
N GLY A 98 -4.50 23.37 -2.79
CA GLY A 98 -4.85 23.62 -1.40
C GLY A 98 -4.19 22.66 -0.41
N LEU A 99 -3.98 21.40 -0.81
CA LEU A 99 -3.34 20.36 0.01
C LEU A 99 -1.97 19.95 -0.54
N GLN A 100 -1.52 20.60 -1.61
CA GLN A 100 -0.23 20.35 -2.25
C GLN A 100 -0.01 18.87 -2.59
N SER A 101 -1.07 18.16 -3.02
CA SER A 101 -1.03 16.69 -3.20
C SER A 101 0.08 16.20 -4.13
N ALA A 102 0.54 17.05 -5.07
CA ALA A 102 1.68 16.75 -5.95
C ALA A 102 2.99 16.51 -5.19
N GLN A 103 3.12 16.97 -3.95
CA GLN A 103 4.28 16.71 -3.10
C GLN A 103 4.43 15.22 -2.76
N SER A 104 3.35 14.42 -2.84
CA SER A 104 3.42 12.98 -2.63
C SER A 104 4.35 12.28 -3.62
N VAL A 105 4.42 12.73 -4.88
CA VAL A 105 5.28 12.16 -5.94
C VAL A 105 6.77 12.34 -5.65
N VAL A 106 7.13 13.41 -4.92
CA VAL A 106 8.54 13.75 -4.61
C VAL A 106 8.92 13.40 -3.18
N ALA A 107 7.95 13.15 -2.31
CA ALA A 107 8.21 12.82 -0.91
C ALA A 107 8.66 11.36 -0.77
N GLN A 108 9.68 11.14 0.05
CA GLN A 108 10.19 9.80 0.36
C GLN A 108 10.28 9.58 1.86
N GLY A 109 10.06 8.33 2.27
CA GLY A 109 10.15 7.90 3.66
C GLY A 109 9.29 8.74 4.60
N GLU A 110 9.90 9.27 5.65
CA GLU A 110 9.18 9.99 6.72
C GLU A 110 8.66 11.37 6.30
N ALA A 111 9.16 11.92 5.18
CA ALA A 111 8.64 13.19 4.66
C ALA A 111 7.18 13.04 4.21
N VAL A 112 6.78 11.85 3.73
CA VAL A 112 5.41 11.56 3.29
C VAL A 112 4.42 11.77 4.43
N CYS A 113 4.78 11.36 5.66
CA CYS A 113 3.93 11.48 6.84
C CYS A 113 3.65 12.94 7.24
N LYS A 114 4.49 13.89 6.79
CA LYS A 114 4.41 15.30 7.18
C LYS A 114 3.52 16.14 6.26
N LEU A 115 3.18 15.61 5.07
CA LEU A 115 2.36 16.30 4.08
C LEU A 115 0.93 16.52 4.59
N ASP A 116 0.36 17.70 4.29
CA ASP A 116 -1.03 18.02 4.64
C ASP A 116 -2.03 17.06 3.99
N PHE A 117 -1.77 16.69 2.73
CA PHE A 117 -2.55 15.68 2.02
C PHE A 117 -2.58 14.33 2.77
N THR A 118 -1.44 13.89 3.29
CA THR A 118 -1.34 12.63 4.06
C THR A 118 -2.15 12.69 5.36
N ARG A 119 -2.21 13.85 6.02
CA ARG A 119 -3.02 14.02 7.24
C ARG A 119 -4.51 13.88 6.93
N ILE A 120 -4.97 14.50 5.86
CA ILE A 120 -6.36 14.39 5.41
C ILE A 120 -6.67 12.96 4.97
N LEU A 121 -5.74 12.29 4.29
CA LEU A 121 -5.85 10.87 3.95
C LEU A 121 -6.09 10.02 5.19
N VAL A 122 -5.28 10.19 6.23
CA VAL A 122 -5.43 9.47 7.51
C VAL A 122 -6.75 9.80 8.21
N GLN A 123 -7.18 11.06 8.22
CA GLN A 123 -8.47 11.46 8.80
C GLN A 123 -9.65 10.84 8.04
N GLY A 124 -9.65 10.89 6.71
CA GLY A 124 -10.68 10.30 5.87
C GLY A 124 -10.78 8.79 6.08
N LEU A 125 -9.64 8.10 6.08
CA LEU A 125 -9.57 6.66 6.35
C LEU A 125 -10.02 6.33 7.79
N HIS A 126 -9.64 7.13 8.79
CA HIS A 126 -10.04 6.93 10.18
C HIS A 126 -11.56 6.99 10.30
N ARG A 127 -12.18 8.04 9.75
CA ARG A 127 -13.62 8.20 9.79
C ARG A 127 -14.35 7.12 9.00
N TRP A 128 -13.90 6.82 7.79
CA TRP A 128 -14.52 5.79 6.96
C TRP A 128 -14.54 4.44 7.68
N SER A 129 -13.38 4.00 8.19
CA SER A 129 -13.27 2.72 8.91
C SER A 129 -14.04 2.69 10.23
N ALA A 130 -14.19 3.82 10.92
CA ALA A 130 -15.00 3.92 12.14
C ALA A 130 -16.50 3.71 11.89
N ASN A 131 -16.99 3.98 10.67
CA ASN A 131 -18.39 3.79 10.29
C ASN A 131 -18.71 2.36 9.80
N ILE A 132 -17.73 1.45 9.80
CA ILE A 132 -17.91 0.06 9.37
C ILE A 132 -17.95 -0.85 10.60
N PRO A 133 -19.11 -1.41 10.97
CA PRO A 133 -19.20 -2.39 12.05
C PRO A 133 -18.32 -3.61 11.76
N GLY A 134 -17.50 -4.02 12.73
CA GLY A 134 -16.63 -5.18 12.57
C GLY A 134 -15.46 -4.96 11.60
N PHE A 135 -15.08 -3.71 11.32
CA PHE A 135 -14.00 -3.38 10.38
C PHE A 135 -12.69 -4.15 10.63
N GLU A 136 -12.31 -4.34 11.89
CA GLU A 136 -11.08 -5.07 12.24
C GLU A 136 -11.09 -6.50 11.71
N GLN A 137 -12.20 -7.23 11.93
CA GLN A 137 -12.34 -8.59 11.43
C GLN A 137 -12.34 -8.60 9.89
N MET A 138 -13.14 -7.73 9.28
CA MET A 138 -13.18 -7.56 7.83
C MET A 138 -11.78 -7.32 7.25
N TYR A 139 -10.99 -6.43 7.87
CA TYR A 139 -9.64 -6.09 7.43
C TYR A 139 -8.66 -7.27 7.53
N LEU A 140 -8.73 -8.04 8.62
CA LEU A 140 -7.85 -9.20 8.84
C LEU A 140 -8.21 -10.39 7.94
N ASP A 141 -9.47 -10.48 7.51
CA ASP A 141 -9.97 -11.51 6.58
C ASP A 141 -9.69 -11.21 5.11
N LEU A 142 -9.20 -10.00 4.79
CA LEU A 142 -8.83 -9.65 3.42
C LEU A 142 -7.68 -10.53 2.92
N PRO A 143 -7.69 -10.95 1.64
CA PRO A 143 -6.56 -11.64 1.04
C PRO A 143 -5.33 -10.72 0.96
N PHE A 144 -4.16 -11.34 0.93
CA PHE A 144 -2.88 -10.68 0.81
C PHE A 144 -2.81 -9.84 -0.46
N GLY A 145 -2.42 -8.57 -0.32
CA GLY A 145 -2.35 -7.62 -1.43
C GLY A 145 -3.64 -6.89 -1.75
N SER A 146 -4.71 -7.08 -0.96
CA SER A 146 -5.95 -6.31 -1.13
C SER A 146 -5.68 -4.80 -1.07
N CYS A 147 -6.52 -4.02 -1.73
CA CYS A 147 -6.39 -2.56 -1.70
C CYS A 147 -7.67 -1.89 -1.20
N ILE A 148 -7.49 -0.69 -0.63
CA ILE A 148 -8.56 0.23 -0.31
C ILE A 148 -8.46 1.36 -1.31
N VAL A 149 -9.54 1.63 -2.03
CA VAL A 149 -9.57 2.55 -3.14
C VAL A 149 -10.40 3.76 -2.77
N ILE A 150 -9.81 4.94 -2.91
CA ILE A 150 -10.52 6.22 -2.83
C ILE A 150 -10.81 6.63 -4.27
N GLU A 151 -12.08 6.58 -4.68
CA GLU A 151 -12.46 6.80 -6.08
C GLU A 151 -12.33 8.27 -6.49
N GLU A 152 -12.69 9.17 -5.56
CA GLU A 152 -12.73 10.60 -5.80
C GLU A 152 -12.17 11.33 -4.58
N LEU A 153 -11.18 12.19 -4.81
CA LEU A 153 -10.58 13.01 -3.76
C LEU A 153 -11.27 14.35 -3.69
N HIS A 154 -11.71 14.71 -2.49
CA HIS A 154 -12.19 16.05 -2.19
C HIS A 154 -11.45 16.62 -1.00
N VAL A 155 -11.45 17.96 -0.88
CA VAL A 155 -11.01 18.64 0.33
C VAL A 155 -11.89 18.24 1.52
N ASP A 156 -13.19 18.06 1.28
CA ASP A 156 -14.14 17.57 2.25
C ASP A 156 -14.10 16.03 2.34
N ILE A 157 -13.54 15.49 3.43
CA ILE A 157 -13.49 14.05 3.67
C ILE A 157 -14.88 13.40 3.83
N TYR A 158 -15.95 14.18 4.01
CA TYR A 158 -17.32 13.71 4.13
C TYR A 158 -17.93 13.24 2.82
N THR A 159 -17.35 13.63 1.70
CA THR A 159 -17.82 13.23 0.37
C THR A 159 -17.01 12.09 -0.24
N TRP A 160 -15.98 11.60 0.45
CA TRP A 160 -15.09 10.56 -0.07
C TRP A 160 -15.83 9.25 -0.28
N ARG A 161 -15.64 8.67 -1.46
CA ARG A 161 -16.10 7.32 -1.79
C ARG A 161 -14.92 6.36 -1.66
N ILE A 162 -15.00 5.49 -0.66
CA ILE A 162 -13.94 4.55 -0.34
C ILE A 162 -14.51 3.13 -0.40
N GLN A 163 -13.84 2.27 -1.16
CA GLN A 163 -14.19 0.86 -1.31
C GLN A 163 -13.00 -0.05 -1.01
N VAL A 164 -13.28 -1.29 -0.64
CA VAL A 164 -12.26 -2.32 -0.47
C VAL A 164 -12.31 -3.25 -1.68
N VAL A 165 -11.16 -3.52 -2.28
CA VAL A 165 -11.01 -4.41 -3.42
C VAL A 165 -10.13 -5.59 -2.98
N PRO A 166 -10.75 -6.76 -2.69
CA PRO A 166 -10.01 -7.98 -2.37
C PRO A 166 -9.20 -8.48 -3.57
N GLN A 167 -7.94 -8.83 -3.35
CA GLN A 167 -7.04 -9.31 -4.40
C GLN A 167 -6.69 -10.80 -4.24
N TYR A 168 -7.59 -11.68 -4.68
CA TYR A 168 -7.38 -13.13 -4.58
C TYR A 168 -6.39 -13.70 -5.60
N ASP A 169 -6.21 -13.02 -6.73
CA ASP A 169 -5.39 -13.55 -7.83
C ASP A 169 -3.90 -13.60 -7.49
N THR A 170 -3.42 -12.68 -6.65
CA THR A 170 -2.04 -12.70 -6.14
C THR A 170 -1.76 -14.00 -5.41
N GLU A 171 -2.62 -14.38 -4.46
CA GLU A 171 -2.45 -15.63 -3.70
C GLU A 171 -2.60 -16.87 -4.57
N ARG A 172 -3.51 -16.85 -5.55
CA ARG A 172 -3.71 -17.94 -6.51
C ARG A 172 -2.53 -18.15 -7.46
N SER A 173 -1.77 -17.09 -7.72
CA SER A 173 -0.58 -17.15 -8.58
C SER A 173 0.64 -17.75 -7.89
N TRP A 174 0.58 -17.99 -6.57
CA TRP A 174 1.70 -18.54 -5.83
C TRP A 174 1.93 -20.02 -6.12
N VAL A 175 3.20 -20.38 -6.31
CA VAL A 175 3.64 -21.74 -6.59
C VAL A 175 4.04 -22.42 -5.28
N SER A 176 3.59 -23.66 -5.07
CA SER A 176 3.98 -24.43 -3.89
C SER A 176 5.48 -24.70 -3.85
N ILE A 177 6.01 -24.93 -2.65
CA ILE A 177 7.44 -25.16 -2.44
C ILE A 177 7.87 -26.46 -3.13
N GLU A 178 7.05 -27.50 -3.05
CA GLU A 178 7.29 -28.80 -3.68
C GLU A 178 7.45 -28.62 -5.20
N ARG A 179 6.62 -27.76 -5.79
CA ARG A 179 6.70 -27.45 -7.21
C ARG A 179 7.93 -26.62 -7.55
N GLN A 180 8.34 -25.68 -6.69
CA GLN A 180 9.56 -24.89 -6.88
C GLN A 180 10.81 -25.79 -6.81
N CYS A 181 10.92 -26.67 -5.80
CA CYS A 181 12.01 -27.63 -5.67
C CYS A 181 12.12 -28.53 -6.92
N GLN A 182 10.99 -29.05 -7.42
CA GLN A 182 10.95 -29.84 -8.65
C GLN A 182 11.43 -29.05 -9.88
N LEU A 183 10.92 -27.83 -10.07
CA LEU A 183 11.27 -26.98 -11.22
C LEU A 183 12.74 -26.56 -11.22
N TRP A 184 13.35 -26.41 -10.05
CA TRP A 184 14.72 -25.95 -9.93
C TRP A 184 15.73 -27.07 -9.76
N HIS A 185 15.27 -28.32 -9.65
CA HIS A 185 16.08 -29.46 -9.23
C HIS A 185 16.84 -29.15 -7.93
N PHE A 186 16.15 -28.46 -7.01
CA PHE A 186 16.71 -28.01 -5.74
C PHE A 186 16.39 -29.02 -4.64
N ASP A 187 17.36 -29.23 -3.77
CA ASP A 187 17.27 -30.16 -2.64
C ASP A 187 16.34 -29.58 -1.57
N GLU A 188 15.25 -30.29 -1.27
CA GLU A 188 14.26 -29.85 -0.29
C GLU A 188 14.86 -29.74 1.11
N GLU A 189 15.89 -30.53 1.45
CA GLU A 189 16.58 -30.45 2.74
C GLU A 189 17.34 -29.14 2.95
N LYS A 190 17.70 -28.46 1.85
CA LYS A 190 18.39 -27.16 1.87
C LYS A 190 17.41 -25.99 1.81
N TRP A 191 16.11 -26.26 1.75
CA TRP A 191 15.10 -25.22 1.68
C TRP A 191 15.02 -24.46 3.02
N PRO A 192 14.90 -23.12 3.01
CA PRO A 192 14.76 -22.35 4.25
C PRO A 192 13.52 -22.74 5.05
N LYS A 193 13.53 -22.42 6.35
CA LYS A 193 12.37 -22.69 7.21
C LYS A 193 11.15 -21.92 6.68
N CYS A 194 10.01 -22.61 6.63
CA CYS A 194 8.78 -22.00 6.14
C CYS A 194 8.00 -21.35 7.27
N LEU A 195 7.55 -20.12 7.04
CA LEU A 195 6.64 -19.40 7.92
C LEU A 195 5.28 -19.25 7.24
N ASP A 196 4.21 -19.35 8.02
CA ASP A 196 2.91 -18.87 7.56
C ASP A 196 2.90 -17.33 7.54
N VAL A 197 2.17 -16.73 6.60
CA VAL A 197 2.01 -15.28 6.48
C VAL A 197 1.46 -14.64 7.78
N ASP A 198 0.68 -15.40 8.56
CA ASP A 198 0.15 -14.99 9.85
C ASP A 198 1.21 -14.95 10.96
N GLN A 199 2.36 -15.61 10.76
CA GLN A 199 3.49 -15.59 11.70
C GLN A 199 4.38 -14.35 11.52
N ILE A 200 4.03 -13.45 10.60
CA ILE A 200 4.82 -12.27 10.26
C ILE A 200 4.06 -11.02 10.64
N CYS A 201 4.68 -10.26 11.52
CA CYS A 201 4.16 -9.05 12.13
C CYS A 201 4.80 -7.83 11.45
N ARG A 202 4.02 -7.05 10.71
CA ARG A 202 4.52 -5.89 9.96
C ARG A 202 4.67 -4.66 10.86
N HIS A 203 5.82 -3.99 10.76
CA HIS A 203 6.14 -2.75 11.49
C HIS A 203 6.08 -1.53 10.59
N ARG A 204 6.70 -1.61 9.41
CA ARG A 204 6.83 -0.49 8.47
C ARG A 204 6.90 -1.05 7.05
N GLN A 205 6.40 -0.27 6.10
CA GLN A 205 6.57 -0.57 4.68
C GLN A 205 7.22 0.63 3.99
N SER A 206 8.45 0.45 3.50
CA SER A 206 9.22 1.51 2.85
C SER A 206 9.07 1.51 1.33
N HIS A 207 8.67 0.37 0.75
CA HIS A 207 8.54 0.18 -0.68
C HIS A 207 7.32 -0.70 -0.98
N GLU A 208 6.86 -0.73 -2.24
CA GLU A 208 5.74 -1.59 -2.64
C GLU A 208 5.99 -3.07 -2.32
N ALA A 209 7.25 -3.50 -2.38
CA ALA A 209 7.66 -4.89 -2.20
C ALA A 209 8.48 -5.18 -0.94
N ILE A 210 8.84 -4.16 -0.15
CA ILE A 210 9.75 -4.31 0.99
C ILE A 210 9.11 -3.78 2.26
N SER A 211 9.03 -4.66 3.26
CA SER A 211 8.51 -4.34 4.59
C SER A 211 9.50 -4.74 5.68
N LEU A 212 9.54 -3.97 6.76
CA LEU A 212 10.21 -4.32 8.00
C LEU A 212 9.22 -5.11 8.87
N VAL A 213 9.63 -6.30 9.29
CA VAL A 213 8.77 -7.24 10.02
C VAL A 213 9.48 -7.86 11.21
N SER A 214 8.69 -8.41 12.12
CA SER A 214 9.14 -9.35 13.15
C SER A 214 8.43 -10.69 12.96
N VAL A 215 9.02 -11.77 13.45
CA VAL A 215 8.44 -13.12 13.41
C VAL A 215 7.94 -13.48 14.81
N VAL A 216 6.74 -14.07 14.92
CA VAL A 216 6.07 -14.33 16.21
C VAL A 216 6.94 -15.17 17.17
N ASP A 217 7.70 -16.13 16.63
CA ASP A 217 8.53 -17.05 17.43
C ASP A 217 9.98 -16.54 17.65
N GLU A 218 10.30 -15.35 17.16
CA GLU A 218 11.61 -14.70 17.33
C GLU A 218 11.56 -13.58 18.36
N PRO A 219 12.68 -13.20 19.00
CA PRO A 219 12.73 -12.03 19.86
C PRO A 219 12.23 -10.78 19.12
N LEU A 220 11.37 -9.97 19.76
CA LEU A 220 10.83 -8.74 19.17
C LEU A 220 11.90 -7.72 18.74
N SER A 221 13.10 -7.80 19.31
CA SER A 221 14.27 -7.00 18.92
C SER A 221 14.86 -7.40 17.57
N THR A 222 14.57 -8.61 17.10
CA THR A 222 15.06 -9.14 15.83
C THR A 222 14.10 -8.74 14.72
N LEU A 223 14.55 -7.82 13.88
CA LEU A 223 13.79 -7.35 12.73
C LEU A 223 14.31 -8.00 11.46
N PHE A 224 13.39 -8.35 10.59
CA PHE A 224 13.66 -8.95 9.28
C PHE A 224 13.16 -8.02 8.17
N ILE A 225 13.82 -8.13 7.02
CA ILE A 225 13.32 -7.54 5.79
C ILE A 225 12.45 -8.60 5.11
N PHE A 226 11.16 -8.31 5.00
CA PHE A 226 10.23 -9.13 4.25
C PHE A 226 10.07 -8.55 2.85
N LYS A 227 10.43 -9.36 1.85
CA LYS A 227 10.21 -9.06 0.45
C LYS A 227 9.02 -9.85 -0.08
N SER A 228 8.04 -9.16 -0.64
CA SER A 228 6.83 -9.75 -1.20
C SER A 228 6.36 -8.93 -2.39
N VAL A 229 5.96 -9.60 -3.47
CA VAL A 229 5.46 -8.94 -4.68
C VAL A 229 3.97 -9.23 -4.84
N LEU A 230 3.21 -8.20 -5.19
CA LEU A 230 1.76 -8.34 -5.45
C LEU A 230 1.47 -8.76 -6.88
N HIS A 231 2.39 -8.48 -7.80
CA HIS A 231 2.31 -8.80 -9.22
C HIS A 231 3.56 -9.56 -9.66
N GLU A 232 3.40 -10.44 -10.64
CA GLU A 232 4.51 -11.15 -11.31
C GLU A 232 5.48 -11.89 -10.35
N PRO A 233 4.99 -12.88 -9.56
CA PRO A 233 5.81 -13.60 -8.59
C PRO A 233 7.00 -14.35 -9.20
N ASN A 234 7.00 -14.56 -10.52
CA ASN A 234 8.11 -15.16 -11.26
C ASN A 234 9.45 -14.47 -10.99
N TYR A 235 9.48 -13.13 -10.89
CA TYR A 235 10.72 -12.41 -10.60
C TYR A 235 11.23 -12.71 -9.18
N LEU A 236 10.31 -12.75 -8.20
CA LEU A 236 10.64 -13.11 -6.82
C LEU A 236 11.18 -14.54 -6.73
N TYR A 237 10.60 -15.47 -7.50
CA TYR A 237 11.04 -16.86 -7.60
C TYR A 237 12.43 -16.99 -8.23
N HIS A 238 12.71 -16.23 -9.29
CA HIS A 238 14.05 -16.21 -9.89
C HIS A 238 15.10 -15.63 -8.94
N GLU A 239 14.77 -14.55 -8.23
CA GLU A 239 15.65 -13.95 -7.22
C GLU A 239 15.91 -14.92 -6.07
N LEU A 240 14.87 -15.59 -5.56
CA LEU A 240 15.00 -16.60 -4.51
C LEU A 240 15.90 -17.75 -4.98
N LYS A 241 15.68 -18.27 -6.19
CA LYS A 241 16.54 -19.33 -6.75
C LYS A 241 18.01 -18.89 -6.80
N LEU A 242 18.28 -17.67 -7.25
CA LEU A 242 19.64 -17.13 -7.31
C LEU A 242 20.26 -17.06 -5.91
N LEU A 243 19.54 -16.50 -4.93
CA LEU A 243 20.03 -16.40 -3.54
C LEU A 243 20.30 -17.77 -2.91
N LEU A 244 19.49 -18.78 -3.20
CA LEU A 244 19.65 -20.13 -2.65
C LEU A 244 20.77 -20.94 -3.33
N THR A 245 21.13 -20.62 -4.57
CA THR A 245 22.10 -21.40 -5.37
C THR A 245 23.46 -20.73 -5.50
N MET A 246 23.54 -19.42 -5.25
CA MET A 246 24.78 -18.68 -5.26
C MET A 246 25.65 -19.02 -4.04
N GLY A 247 26.96 -19.08 -4.24
CA GLY A 247 27.91 -19.25 -3.16
C GLY A 247 27.89 -18.07 -2.19
N SER A 248 28.12 -18.32 -0.91
CA SER A 248 28.22 -17.26 0.10
C SER A 248 29.37 -16.31 -0.21
N HIS A 249 29.12 -15.01 -0.12
CA HIS A 249 30.14 -13.98 -0.29
C HIS A 249 29.88 -12.83 0.69
N GLU A 250 30.93 -12.25 1.28
CA GLU A 250 30.81 -11.25 2.35
C GLU A 250 30.02 -10.00 1.94
N ASN A 251 30.09 -9.63 0.66
CA ASN A 251 29.41 -8.46 0.09
C ASN A 251 28.09 -8.78 -0.63
N ILE A 252 27.60 -10.02 -0.52
CA ILE A 252 26.33 -10.45 -1.13
C ILE A 252 25.37 -10.81 0.00
N MET A 253 24.10 -10.47 -0.18
CA MET A 253 23.06 -10.84 0.77
C MET A 253 23.05 -12.37 0.97
N ILE A 254 23.03 -12.79 2.22
CA ILE A 254 22.92 -14.21 2.56
C ILE A 254 21.58 -14.78 2.07
N PRO A 255 21.49 -16.11 1.85
CA PRO A 255 20.21 -16.77 1.59
C PRO A 255 19.18 -16.42 2.68
N PRO A 256 17.90 -16.25 2.32
CA PRO A 256 16.89 -15.87 3.30
C PRO A 256 16.72 -17.00 4.33
N PRO A 257 16.69 -16.69 5.64
CA PRO A 257 16.50 -17.71 6.68
C PRO A 257 15.08 -18.30 6.66
N TYR A 258 14.13 -17.55 6.09
CA TYR A 258 12.73 -17.89 6.06
C TYR A 258 12.13 -17.71 4.66
N VAL A 259 11.24 -18.63 4.27
CA VAL A 259 10.35 -18.47 3.12
C VAL A 259 8.91 -18.41 3.65
N VAL A 260 8.16 -17.44 3.17
CA VAL A 260 6.78 -17.20 3.64
C VAL A 260 5.80 -17.89 2.70
N LYS A 261 4.85 -18.60 3.27
CA LYS A 261 3.74 -19.24 2.55
C LYS A 261 2.41 -18.91 3.22
N LYS A 262 1.32 -19.18 2.52
CA LYS A 262 -0.02 -19.21 3.10
C LYS A 262 -0.45 -20.68 3.18
N ARG A 263 -0.95 -21.10 4.34
CA ARG A 263 -1.54 -22.43 4.55
C ARG A 263 -2.85 -22.62 3.80
#